data_AF-A0A539DGI9-F1
#
_entry.id   AF-A0A539DGI9-F1
#
_cell.length_a   1.000
_cell.length_b   1.000
_cell.length_c   1.000
_cell.angle_alpha   90.00
_cell.angle_beta   90.00
_cell.angle_gamma   90.00
#
_symmetry.space_group_name_H-M   'P 1'
#
loop_
_entity.id
_entity.type
_entity.pdbx_description
1 polymer ?
#
loop_
_entity_poly.entity_id
_entity_poly.type
_entity_poly.pdbx_seq_one_letter_code
_entity_poly.pdbx_strand_id
1 'polypeptide(L)'
;MRRLILLAALCLATACVCAPPAQEAAPVPAADPAVARGLAFAQEVCAACHAVTPGTASPNPAAPPFEAIGRMPGMNTMALNVWLHSAHPSMPNIVVTPEQARDLSAYLETLKGDGVRG
;
A
#
# COMPACT_ATOMS: atom_id res chain seq x y z
N MET A 1 4.02 -88.37 -4.83
CA MET A 1 4.94 -87.44 -5.52
C MET A 1 4.09 -86.24 -6.01
N ARG A 2 3.81 -85.26 -5.14
CA ARG A 2 4.49 -83.96 -5.00
C ARG A 2 4.20 -83.01 -6.18
N ARG A 3 3.35 -82.00 -5.93
CA ARG A 3 3.38 -80.59 -6.41
C ARG A 3 2.13 -79.86 -5.83
N LEU A 4 2.26 -79.13 -4.71
CA LEU A 4 2.64 -77.70 -4.61
C LEU A 4 1.53 -76.79 -5.21
N ILE A 5 0.62 -76.27 -4.37
CA ILE A 5 0.54 -74.87 -3.89
C ILE A 5 0.62 -73.85 -5.02
N LEU A 6 -0.39 -72.97 -5.16
CA LEU A 6 -0.21 -71.51 -5.21
C LEU A 6 -1.57 -70.78 -5.30
N LEU A 7 -1.83 -70.02 -4.24
CA LEU A 7 -2.80 -68.94 -4.18
C LEU A 7 -2.43 -67.84 -5.20
N ALA A 8 -3.40 -67.27 -5.91
CA ALA A 8 -3.23 -66.00 -6.63
C ALA A 8 -4.57 -65.25 -6.53
N ALA A 9 -4.74 -64.44 -5.49
CA ALA A 9 -4.34 -63.03 -5.41
C ALA A 9 -5.49 -62.12 -5.90
N LEU A 10 -6.35 -61.76 -4.95
CA LEU A 10 -7.39 -60.75 -5.10
C LEU A 10 -6.70 -59.37 -5.18
N CYS A 11 -6.57 -58.82 -6.39
CA CYS A 11 -6.01 -57.48 -6.59
C CYS A 11 -7.01 -56.41 -6.14
N LEU A 12 -6.99 -56.05 -4.85
CA LEU A 12 -7.58 -54.79 -4.39
C LEU A 12 -6.63 -53.66 -4.81
N ALA A 13 -6.97 -52.98 -5.91
CA ALA A 13 -6.32 -51.74 -6.30
C ALA A 13 -6.79 -50.61 -5.37
N THR A 14 -6.08 -50.39 -4.28
CA THR A 14 -6.24 -49.22 -3.42
C THR A 14 -5.63 -48.00 -4.11
N ALA A 15 -6.47 -47.20 -4.77
CA ALA A 15 -6.09 -45.89 -5.28
C ALA A 15 -5.79 -44.95 -4.11
N CYS A 16 -4.51 -44.73 -3.83
CA CYS A 16 -4.04 -43.75 -2.86
C CYS A 16 -4.23 -42.35 -3.48
N VAL A 17 -5.35 -41.68 -3.18
CA VAL A 17 -5.55 -40.27 -3.52
C VAL A 17 -4.62 -39.45 -2.64
N CYS A 18 -3.50 -39.04 -3.21
CA CYS A 18 -2.58 -38.07 -2.59
C CYS A 18 -3.20 -36.68 -2.79
N ALA A 19 -3.98 -36.20 -1.82
CA ALA A 19 -4.41 -34.81 -1.80
C ALA A 19 -3.20 -33.93 -1.45
N PRO A 20 -2.85 -32.90 -2.24
CA PRO A 20 -1.79 -31.99 -1.86
C PRO A 20 -2.17 -31.25 -0.57
N PRO A 21 -1.20 -30.96 0.31
CA PRO A 21 -1.48 -30.19 1.52
C PRO A 21 -2.06 -28.84 1.13
N ALA A 22 -3.15 -28.43 1.78
CA ALA A 22 -3.70 -27.09 1.65
C ALA A 22 -2.59 -26.09 2.01
N GLN A 23 -2.14 -25.32 1.03
CA GLN A 23 -1.21 -24.23 1.26
C GLN A 23 -1.97 -23.16 2.05
N GLU A 24 -1.70 -23.07 3.35
CA GLU A 24 -2.18 -21.96 4.17
C GLU A 24 -1.59 -20.68 3.56
N ALA A 25 -2.43 -19.85 2.94
CA ALA A 25 -1.98 -18.58 2.39
C ALA A 25 -1.42 -17.73 3.54
N ALA A 26 -0.16 -17.32 3.43
CA ALA A 26 0.44 -16.44 4.42
C ALA A 26 -0.42 -15.16 4.57
N PRO A 27 -0.60 -14.64 5.79
CA PRO A 27 -1.35 -13.41 5.99
C PRO A 27 -0.73 -12.30 5.14
N VAL A 28 -1.50 -11.76 4.19
CA VAL A 28 -1.12 -10.53 3.49
C VAL A 28 -1.14 -9.42 4.54
N PRO A 29 -0.04 -8.68 4.78
CA PRO A 29 -0.09 -7.56 5.70
C PRO A 29 -1.18 -6.60 5.25
N ALA A 30 -2.14 -6.34 6.14
CA ALA A 30 -3.21 -5.40 5.86
C ALA A 30 -2.62 -4.03 5.55
N ALA A 31 -3.14 -3.36 4.50
CA ALA A 31 -2.74 -1.98 4.20
C ALA A 31 -2.99 -1.11 5.44
N ASP A 32 -2.02 -0.26 5.78
CA ASP A 32 -2.13 0.64 6.94
C ASP A 32 -3.37 1.54 6.79
N PRO A 33 -4.36 1.45 7.69
CA PRO A 33 -5.56 2.28 7.64
C PRO A 33 -5.26 3.79 7.61
N ALA A 34 -4.14 4.23 8.19
CA ALA A 34 -3.72 5.64 8.16
C ALA A 34 -3.36 6.10 6.75
N VAL A 35 -2.67 5.26 5.97
CA VAL A 35 -2.34 5.53 4.57
C VAL A 35 -3.62 5.70 3.74
N ALA A 36 -4.59 4.81 3.92
CA ALA A 36 -5.87 4.88 3.20
C ALA A 36 -6.66 6.15 3.54
N ARG A 37 -6.74 6.52 4.83
CA ARG A 37 -7.39 7.77 5.26
C ARG A 37 -6.65 9.00 4.74
N GLY A 38 -5.32 8.97 4.75
CA GLY A 38 -4.47 10.05 4.23
C GLY A 38 -4.69 10.30 2.75
N LEU A 39 -4.73 9.23 1.94
CA LEU A 39 -5.05 9.31 0.52
C LEU A 39 -6.47 9.85 0.30
N ALA A 40 -7.46 9.34 1.02
CA ALA A 40 -8.84 9.81 0.87
C ALA A 40 -8.98 11.30 1.17
N PHE A 41 -8.37 11.78 2.27
CA PHE A 41 -8.35 13.19 2.61
C PHE A 41 -7.60 14.03 1.57
N ALA A 42 -6.45 13.55 1.07
CA ALA A 42 -5.70 14.24 0.02
C ALA A 42 -6.54 14.39 -1.26
N GLN A 43 -7.26 13.35 -1.66
CA GLN A 43 -8.15 13.37 -2.82
C GLN A 43 -9.29 14.38 -2.65
N GLU A 44 -9.87 14.48 -1.46
CA GLU A 44 -10.98 15.39 -1.18
C GLU A 44 -10.53 16.85 -1.09
N VAL A 45 -9.41 17.12 -0.42
CA VAL A 45 -9.04 18.48 -0.02
C VAL A 45 -7.88 19.05 -0.84
N CYS A 46 -6.90 18.22 -1.20
CA CYS A 46 -5.65 18.68 -1.80
C CYS A 46 -5.64 18.58 -3.34
N ALA A 47 -6.44 17.67 -3.91
CA ALA A 47 -6.41 17.33 -5.33
C ALA A 47 -6.90 18.46 -6.27
N ALA A 48 -7.57 19.48 -5.75
CA ALA A 48 -7.93 20.67 -6.54
C ALA A 48 -6.69 21.41 -7.08
N CYS A 49 -5.56 21.31 -6.38
CA CYS A 49 -4.32 21.99 -6.75
C CYS A 49 -3.16 21.02 -6.98
N HIS A 50 -3.03 19.98 -6.16
CA HIS A 50 -1.90 19.05 -6.19
C HIS A 50 -2.22 17.76 -6.93
N ALA A 51 -1.23 17.20 -7.62
CA ALA A 51 -1.27 15.80 -8.02
C ALA A 51 -1.06 14.92 -6.78
N VAL A 52 -2.14 14.35 -6.27
CA VAL A 52 -2.11 13.48 -5.09
C VAL A 52 -1.82 12.02 -5.43
N THR A 53 -2.06 11.61 -6.68
CA THR A 53 -1.77 10.26 -7.16
C THR A 53 -0.40 10.22 -7.87
N PRO A 54 0.42 9.19 -7.62
CA PRO A 54 1.70 8.97 -8.28
C PRO A 54 1.65 9.10 -9.80
N GLY A 55 2.72 9.62 -10.40
CA GLY A 55 2.85 9.75 -11.86
C GLY A 55 1.89 10.73 -12.54
N THR A 56 1.15 11.55 -11.79
CA THR A 56 0.25 12.56 -12.36
C THR A 56 0.83 13.97 -12.23
N ALA A 57 0.41 14.88 -13.12
CA ALA A 57 0.75 16.29 -13.07
C ALA A 57 -0.27 17.06 -12.22
N SER A 58 0.21 18.01 -11.42
CA SER A 58 -0.66 18.84 -10.59
C SER A 58 -1.59 19.72 -11.45
N PRO A 59 -2.88 19.84 -11.09
CA PRO A 59 -3.80 20.78 -11.75
C PRO A 59 -3.33 22.22 -11.69
N ASN A 60 -2.72 22.62 -10.57
CA ASN A 60 -2.00 23.89 -10.47
C ASN A 60 -0.49 23.64 -10.70
N PRO A 61 0.11 24.17 -11.78
CA PRO A 61 1.53 23.96 -12.07
C PRO A 61 2.49 24.47 -10.99
N ALA A 62 2.07 25.43 -10.15
CA ALA A 62 2.87 25.93 -9.04
C ALA A 62 2.78 25.05 -7.78
N ALA A 63 1.85 24.09 -7.73
CA ALA A 63 1.68 23.17 -6.63
C ALA A 63 2.49 21.88 -6.88
N PRO A 64 3.48 21.53 -6.05
CA PRO A 64 4.27 20.32 -6.26
C PRO A 64 3.41 19.06 -6.14
N PRO A 65 3.64 18.01 -6.96
CA PRO A 65 2.96 16.72 -6.77
C PRO A 65 3.33 16.12 -5.40
N PHE A 66 2.45 15.31 -4.82
CA PHE A 66 2.66 14.69 -3.52
C PHE A 66 3.93 13.82 -3.47
N GLU A 67 4.31 13.18 -4.56
CA GLU A 67 5.59 12.46 -4.63
C GLU A 67 6.79 13.39 -4.43
N ALA A 68 6.75 14.60 -4.99
CA ALA A 68 7.82 15.58 -4.80
C ALA A 68 7.83 16.08 -3.35
N ILE A 69 6.64 16.29 -2.76
CA ILE A 69 6.49 16.67 -1.35
C ILE A 69 7.08 15.59 -0.43
N GLY A 70 6.70 14.33 -0.62
CA GLY A 70 7.22 13.21 0.17
C GLY A 70 8.74 13.08 0.05
N ARG A 71 9.30 13.31 -1.14
CA ARG A 71 10.75 13.23 -1.38
C ARG A 71 11.55 14.46 -0.90
N MET A 72 10.91 15.51 -0.39
CA MET A 72 11.63 16.68 0.12
C MET A 72 12.50 16.31 1.33
N PRO A 73 13.81 16.66 1.34
CA PRO A 73 14.68 16.43 2.49
C PRO A 73 14.11 17.05 3.77
N GLY A 74 14.06 16.27 4.85
CA GLY A 74 13.52 16.72 6.13
C GLY A 74 12.00 16.71 6.22
N MET A 75 11.27 16.33 5.17
CA MET A 75 9.82 16.17 5.24
C MET A 75 9.44 15.00 6.15
N ASN A 76 8.64 15.32 7.16
CA ASN A 76 8.08 14.40 8.14
C ASN A 76 6.77 14.99 8.71
N THR A 77 6.09 14.25 9.58
CA THR A 77 4.81 14.67 10.17
C THR A 77 4.87 16.04 10.86
N MET A 78 5.94 16.34 11.60
CA MET A 78 6.09 17.62 12.29
C MET A 78 6.26 18.76 11.28
N ALA A 79 7.17 18.59 10.31
CA ALA A 79 7.41 19.58 9.27
C ALA A 79 6.14 19.85 8.44
N LEU A 80 5.41 18.79 8.07
CA LEU A 80 4.13 18.89 7.38
C LEU A 80 3.09 19.64 8.22
N ASN A 81 2.96 19.28 9.50
CA ASN A 81 1.98 19.93 10.38
C ASN A 81 2.28 21.42 10.56
N VAL A 82 3.54 21.80 10.75
CA VAL A 82 3.95 23.22 10.82
C VAL A 82 3.60 23.92 9.51
N TRP A 83 3.92 23.32 8.36
CA TRP A 83 3.66 23.91 7.06
C TRP A 83 2.16 24.08 6.77
N LEU A 84 1.32 23.12 7.14
CA LEU A 84 -0.14 23.21 6.96
C LEU A 84 -0.80 24.30 7.82
N HIS A 85 -0.16 24.67 8.94
CA HIS A 85 -0.67 25.67 9.87
C HIS A 85 -0.03 27.05 9.72
N SER A 86 0.92 27.22 8.79
CA SER A 86 1.42 28.54 8.43
C SER A 86 0.72 29.07 7.18
N ALA A 87 0.40 30.37 7.19
CA ALA A 87 -0.18 31.02 6.03
C ALA A 87 0.87 31.12 4.91
N HIS A 88 0.50 30.72 3.69
CA HIS A 88 1.33 30.90 2.49
C HIS A 88 0.49 31.47 1.34
N PRO A 89 1.03 32.38 0.52
CA PRO A 89 0.23 33.12 -0.48
C PRO A 89 -0.44 32.24 -1.56
N SER A 90 0.09 31.05 -1.81
CA SER A 90 -0.29 30.17 -2.92
C SER A 90 -1.22 29.01 -2.52
N MET A 91 -1.57 28.88 -1.24
CA MET A 91 -2.48 27.84 -0.75
C MET A 91 -3.58 28.48 0.12
N PRO A 92 -4.86 28.11 -0.05
CA PRO A 92 -5.91 28.57 0.83
C PRO A 92 -5.67 28.08 2.26
N ASN A 93 -6.18 28.82 3.24
CA ASN A 93 -6.16 28.38 4.62
C ASN A 93 -7.15 27.22 4.78
N ILE A 94 -6.64 26.00 4.80
CA ILE A 94 -7.43 24.78 5.02
C ILE A 94 -7.37 24.40 6.50
N VAL A 95 -8.48 23.90 7.04
CA VAL A 95 -8.52 23.39 8.41
C VAL A 95 -8.09 21.93 8.36
N VAL A 96 -6.93 21.62 8.92
CA VAL A 96 -6.40 20.26 9.01
C VAL A 96 -6.21 19.90 10.48
N THR A 97 -6.81 18.81 10.92
CA THR A 97 -6.62 18.32 12.30
C THR A 97 -5.25 17.64 12.46
N PRO A 98 -4.72 17.55 13.68
CA PRO A 98 -3.50 16.79 13.93
C PRO A 98 -3.57 15.33 13.46
N GLU A 99 -4.74 14.71 13.52
CA GLU A 99 -5.00 13.34 13.04
C GLU A 99 -4.87 13.27 11.51
N GLN A 100 -5.48 14.21 10.79
CA GLN A 100 -5.39 14.29 9.33
C GLN A 100 -3.96 14.58 8.87
N ALA A 101 -3.22 15.44 9.56
CA ALA A 101 -1.81 15.69 9.27
C ALA A 101 -0.95 14.42 9.46
N ARG A 102 -1.25 13.60 10.48
CA ARG A 102 -0.59 12.29 10.68
C ARG A 102 -0.91 11.31 9.55
N ASP A 103 -2.18 11.18 9.19
CA ASP A 103 -2.62 10.28 8.11
C ASP A 103 -2.05 10.72 6.75
N LEU A 104 -2.01 12.03 6.46
CA LEU A 104 -1.35 12.60 5.28
C LEU A 104 0.14 12.28 5.25
N SER A 105 0.83 12.45 6.38
CA SER A 105 2.24 12.12 6.49
C SER A 105 2.48 10.63 6.22
N ALA A 106 1.67 9.75 6.81
CA ALA A 106 1.74 8.30 6.54
C ALA A 106 1.56 8.00 5.04
N TYR A 107 0.64 8.68 4.36
CA TYR A 107 0.50 8.55 2.91
C TYR A 107 1.75 9.06 2.16
N LEU A 108 2.27 10.24 2.49
CA LEU A 108 3.48 10.78 1.86
C LEU A 108 4.71 9.87 2.04
N GLU A 109 4.85 9.17 3.17
CA GLU A 109 5.92 8.19 3.38
C GLU A 109 5.87 7.07 2.34
N THR A 110 4.68 6.63 1.92
CA THR A 110 4.53 5.60 0.87
C THR A 110 5.03 6.06 -0.50
N LEU A 111 5.18 7.38 -0.70
CA LEU A 111 5.59 7.98 -1.96
C LEU A 111 7.11 8.25 -2.02
N LYS A 112 7.85 7.92 -0.96
CA LYS A 112 9.28 8.21 -0.86
C LYS A 112 10.18 7.28 -1.68
N GLY A 113 9.69 6.16 -2.23
CA GLY A 113 10.48 5.25 -3.08
C GLY A 113 9.63 4.47 -4.10
N ASP A 114 10.10 4.18 -5.31
CA ASP A 114 11.48 4.25 -5.83
C ASP A 114 11.67 5.32 -6.92
N GLY A 115 12.55 6.30 -6.69
CA GLY A 115 13.11 7.06 -7.81
C GLY A 115 13.97 6.14 -8.68
N VAL A 116 13.73 6.14 -10.00
CA VAL A 116 14.58 5.50 -11.04
C VAL A 116 14.48 3.97 -11.13
N ARG A 117 13.43 3.48 -11.81
CA ARG A 117 13.52 2.30 -12.70
C ARG A 117 12.76 2.60 -13.99
N GLY A 118 13.49 3.19 -14.93
CA GLY A 118 13.08 3.54 -16.29
C GLY A 118 14.23 4.25 -16.98
#